data_AF-A0A1C6FS54-F1
#
_entry.id   AF-A0A1C6FS54-F1
#
_cell.length_a   1.000
_cell.length_b   1.000
_cell.length_c   1.000
_cell.angle_alpha   90.00
_cell.angle_beta   90.00
_cell.angle_gamma   90.00
#
_symmetry.space_group_name_H-M   'P 1'
#
loop_
_entity.id
_entity.type
_entity.pdbx_description
1 polymer ?
#
loop_
_entity_poly.entity_id
_entity_poly.type
_entity_poly.pdbx_seq_one_letter_code
_entity_poly.pdbx_strand_id
1 'polypeptide(L)' 'MTLHEKVVLSAYTGILMCDFSEVHKYIEKLLGRPVWTHELASEALWSEIKEKAKPDFHKIIEP' A
#
# COMPACT_ATOMS: atom_id res chain seq x y z
N MET A 1 3.91 -15.97 4.71
CA MET A 1 3.69 -14.62 4.19
C MET A 1 5.01 -13.85 4.16
N THR A 2 5.48 -13.46 2.98
CA THR A 2 6.73 -12.70 2.80
C THR A 2 6.57 -11.25 3.25
N LEU A 3 7.68 -10.49 3.40
CA LEU A 3 7.61 -9.05 3.70
C LEU A 3 6.86 -8.30 2.59
N HIS A 4 7.14 -8.62 1.33
CA HIS A 4 6.48 -8.01 0.18
C HIS A 4 4.96 -8.21 0.24
N GLU A 5 4.49 -9.43 0.54
CA GLU A 5 3.06 -9.71 0.67
C GLU A 5 2.40 -8.88 1.77
N LYS A 6 3.04 -8.76 2.94
CA LYS A 6 2.53 -7.93 4.06
C LYS A 6 2.40 -6.46 3.64
N VAL A 7 3.40 -5.92 2.96
CA VAL A 7 3.43 -4.53 2.49
C VAL A 7 2.28 -4.25 1.51
N VAL A 8 2.12 -5.11 0.50
CA VAL A 8 1.05 -4.98 -0.51
C VAL A 8 -0.32 -5.10 0.13
N LEU A 9 -0.53 -6.09 1.02
CA LEU A 9 -1.80 -6.27 1.74
C LEU A 9 -2.12 -5.06 2.62
N SER A 10 -1.14 -4.50 3.32
CA SER A 10 -1.36 -3.31 4.14
C SER A 10 -1.77 -2.10 3.32
N ALA A 11 -1.12 -1.86 2.17
CA ALA A 11 -1.50 -0.76 1.28
C ALA A 11 -2.89 -0.96 0.65
N TYR A 12 -3.24 -2.20 0.26
CA TYR A 12 -4.51 -2.50 -0.39
C TYR A 12 -5.71 -2.51 0.57
N THR A 13 -5.52 -3.01 1.80
CA THR A 13 -6.61 -3.16 2.79
C THR A 13 -6.72 -2.00 3.76
N GLY A 14 -5.67 -1.19 3.93
CA GLY A 14 -5.59 -0.17 4.97
C GLY A 14 -5.28 -0.73 6.38
N ILE A 15 -5.02 -2.03 6.52
CA ILE A 15 -4.68 -2.68 7.79
C ILE A 15 -3.16 -2.89 7.86
N LEU A 16 -2.50 -2.28 8.85
CA LEU A 16 -1.05 -2.38 9.01
C LEU A 16 -0.63 -3.77 9.53
N MET A 17 0.14 -4.52 8.73
CA MET A 17 0.59 -5.90 9.00
C MET A 17 2.11 -6.02 9.20
N CYS A 18 2.84 -4.93 9.00
CA CYS A 18 4.29 -4.84 9.13
C CYS A 18 4.68 -3.40 9.50
N ASP A 19 5.98 -3.08 9.52
CA ASP A 19 6.45 -1.74 9.85
C ASP A 19 5.88 -0.70 8.88
N PHE A 20 5.35 0.40 9.45
CA PHE A 20 4.78 1.50 8.68
C PHE A 20 5.77 2.08 7.67
N SER A 21 7.07 2.11 7.99
CA SER A 21 8.11 2.59 7.08
C SER A 21 8.20 1.78 5.78
N GLU A 22 7.95 0.48 5.82
CA GLU A 22 7.97 -0.38 4.63
C GLU A 22 6.72 -0.15 3.76
N VAL A 23 5.56 0.01 4.40
CA VAL A 23 4.31 0.35 3.71
C VAL A 23 4.38 1.76 3.10
N HIS A 24 4.93 2.73 3.83
CA HIS A 24 5.08 4.10 3.39
C HIS A 24 5.99 4.22 2.17
N LYS A 25 7.17 3.55 2.18
CA LYS A 25 8.05 3.46 1.00
C LYS A 25 7.34 2.87 -0.23
N TYR A 26 6.52 1.84 -0.02
CA TYR A 26 5.77 1.21 -1.11
C TYR A 26 4.68 2.15 -1.67
N ILE A 27 3.96 2.87 -0.80
CA ILE A 27 2.97 3.88 -1.20
C ILE A 27 3.65 4.98 -2.03
N GLU A 28 4.80 5.51 -1.59
CA GLU A 28 5.55 6.53 -2.35
C GLU A 28 5.99 6.00 -3.73
N LYS A 29 6.40 4.73 -3.80
CA LYS A 29 6.73 4.07 -5.07
C LYS A 29 5.51 3.95 -6.00
N LEU A 30 4.33 3.59 -5.49
CA LEU A 30 3.10 3.49 -6.28
C LEU A 30 2.62 4.84 -6.82
N LEU A 31 2.77 5.88 -6.02
CA LEU A 31 2.33 7.24 -6.36
C LEU A 31 3.39 8.02 -7.15
N GLY A 32 4.64 7.58 -7.13
CA GLY A 32 5.75 8.24 -7.83
C GLY A 32 6.12 9.59 -7.21
N ARG A 33 5.77 9.81 -5.94
CA ARG A 33 6.04 11.05 -5.19
C ARG A 33 6.17 10.78 -3.69
N PRO A 34 6.85 11.66 -2.94
CA PRO A 34 6.78 11.64 -1.48
C PRO A 34 5.34 11.81 -0.99
N VAL A 35 5.02 11.19 0.14
CA VAL A 35 3.70 11.30 0.79
C VAL A 35 3.87 11.71 2.24
N TRP A 36 3.19 12.76 2.65
CA TRP A 36 3.19 13.21 4.03
C TRP A 36 2.12 12.48 4.83
N THR A 37 2.39 12.23 6.12
CA THR A 37 1.49 11.45 7.00
C THR A 37 0.09 12.05 7.12
N HIS A 38 -0.05 13.38 7.05
CA HIS A 38 -1.36 14.04 7.08
C HIS A 38 -2.19 13.81 5.81
N GLU A 39 -1.55 13.53 4.66
CA GLU A 39 -2.28 13.17 3.43
C GLU A 39 -2.97 11.82 3.56
N LEU A 40 -2.44 10.91 4.39
CA LEU A 40 -3.00 9.59 4.66
C LEU A 40 -4.31 9.64 5.47
N ALA A 41 -4.80 10.84 5.85
CA ALA A 41 -6.16 11.01 6.36
C ALA A 41 -7.21 11.12 5.23
N SER A 42 -6.79 11.23 3.97
CA SER A 42 -7.66 11.39 2.80
C SER A 42 -8.19 10.05 2.28
N GLU A 43 -9.50 9.86 2.30
CA GLU A 43 -10.16 8.69 1.69
C GLU A 43 -9.92 8.61 0.18
N ALA A 44 -9.82 9.77 -0.49
CA ALA A 44 -9.52 9.83 -1.93
C ALA A 44 -8.11 9.30 -2.22
N LEU A 45 -7.13 9.64 -1.38
CA LEU A 45 -5.77 9.11 -1.52
C LEU A 45 -5.74 7.60 -1.27
N TRP A 46 -6.43 7.10 -0.25
CA TRP A 46 -6.52 5.65 -0.01
C TRP A 46 -7.20 4.89 -1.14
N SER A 47 -8.20 5.49 -1.79
CA SER A 47 -8.83 4.93 -2.98
C SER A 47 -7.84 4.80 -4.14
N GLU A 48 -7.01 5.83 -4.37
CA GLU A 48 -5.94 5.80 -5.38
C GLU A 48 -4.87 4.73 -5.05
N ILE A 49 -4.40 4.69 -3.80
CA ILE A 49 -3.42 3.70 -3.33
C ILE A 49 -3.95 2.28 -3.56
N LYS A 50 -5.22 2.03 -3.20
CA LYS A 50 -5.86 0.72 -3.36
C LYS A 50 -5.92 0.30 -4.83
N GLU A 51 -6.36 1.17 -5.73
CA GLU A 51 -6.42 0.86 -7.17
C GLU A 51 -5.03 0.58 -7.75
N LYS A 52 -4.01 1.36 -7.35
CA LYS A 52 -2.62 1.14 -7.78
C LYS A 52 -1.99 -0.13 -7.19
N ALA A 53 -2.34 -0.50 -5.96
CA ALA A 53 -1.84 -1.72 -5.30
C ALA A 53 -2.54 -3.00 -5.79
N LYS A 54 -3.72 -2.88 -6.39
CA LYS A 54 -4.58 -3.99 -6.82
C LYS A 54 -3.86 -5.03 -7.71
N PRO A 55 -3.05 -4.66 -8.73
CA PRO A 55 -2.35 -5.64 -9.55
C PRO A 55 -1.36 -6.51 -8.76
N ASP A 56 -0.64 -5.90 -7.81
CA ASP A 56 0.29 -6.65 -6.95
C ASP A 56 -0.46 -7.51 -5.93
N PHE A 57 -1.60 -7.04 -5.44
CA PHE A 57 -2.51 -7.85 -4.62
C PHE A 57 -3.01 -9.09 -5.39
N HIS A 58 -3.43 -8.94 -6.65
CA HIS A 58 -3.86 -10.07 -7.48
C HIS A 58 -2.77 -11.12 -7.65
N LYS A 59 -1.51 -10.71 -7.88
CA LYS A 59 -0.36 -11.64 -7.95
C LYS A 59 -0.11 -12.43 -6.66
N ILE A 60 -0.60 -11.94 -5.52
CA ILE A 60 -0.47 -12.64 -4.23
C ILE A 60 -1.58 -13.67 -4.05
N ILE A 61 -2.80 -13.37 -4.53
CA ILE A 61 -3.98 -14.23 -4.31
C ILE A 61 -4.23 -15.21 -5.46
N GLU A 62 -3.68 -14.96 -6.65
CA GLU A 62 -3.79 -15.85 -7.80
C GLU A 62 -2.53 -16.74 -7.90
N PRO A 63 -2.67 -18.08 -7.86
CA PRO A 63 -1.56 -19.03 -7.89
C PRO A 63 -0.90 -19.22 -9.26
#